data_AF-A0A355SCH5-F1
#
_entry.id   AF-A0A355SCH5-F1
#
_cell.length_a   1.000
_cell.length_b   1.000
_cell.length_c   1.000
_cell.angle_alpha   90.00
_cell.angle_beta   90.00
_cell.angle_gamma   90.00
#
_symmetry.space_group_name_H-M   'P 1'
#
loop_
_entity.id
_entity.type
_entity.pdbx_description
1 polymer ?
#
loop_
_entity_poly.entity_id
_entity_poly.type
_entity_poly.pdbx_seq_one_letter_code
_entity_poly.pdbx_strand_id
1 'polypeptide(L)'
;ATLIALFLKKRITLHERLVMQEAMNTFTLQGVVRLIKSVLIFTFVVESCGAILLSTQFVPVYGFLKGIYYGLFHSVSAFCNAGFDIIGNFRSLTPYAENSVIIITIASLIVIGGLGFSVWKELFHYRKERKLSLHSKLVITTTAILIFGGALLMFIFEMGNTKTIANMPVGGK
;
A
#
# COMPACT_ATOMS: atom_id res chain seq x y z
N ALA A 1 -15.98 -3.21 -16.26
CA ALA A 1 -17.24 -4.00 -16.39
C ALA A 1 -17.45 -5.00 -15.25
N THR A 2 -16.44 -5.81 -14.90
CA THR A 2 -16.51 -6.84 -13.83
C THR A 2 -16.77 -6.29 -12.43
N LEU A 3 -16.15 -5.17 -12.05
CA LEU A 3 -16.41 -4.48 -10.77
C LEU A 3 -17.83 -3.91 -10.68
N ILE A 4 -18.33 -3.37 -11.79
CA ILE A 4 -19.68 -2.81 -11.93
C ILE A 4 -20.73 -3.94 -11.77
N ALA A 5 -20.51 -5.11 -12.38
CA ALA A 5 -21.37 -6.29 -12.24
C ALA A 5 -21.43 -6.82 -10.79
N LEU A 6 -20.32 -6.73 -10.05
CA LEU A 6 -20.21 -7.16 -8.65
C LEU A 6 -21.00 -6.22 -7.71
N PHE A 7 -20.98 -4.91 -7.97
CA PHE A 7 -21.79 -3.92 -7.27
C PHE A 7 -23.29 -4.02 -7.62
N LEU A 8 -23.64 -4.36 -8.87
CA LEU A 8 -25.02 -4.44 -9.36
C LEU A 8 -25.77 -5.73 -8.99
N LYS A 9 -25.19 -6.64 -8.17
CA LYS A 9 -25.79 -7.95 -7.80
C LYS A 9 -26.28 -8.78 -9.01
N LYS A 10 -25.79 -8.52 -10.22
CA LYS A 10 -26.13 -9.32 -11.41
C LYS A 10 -25.51 -10.72 -11.26
N ARG A 11 -26.17 -11.74 -11.83
CA ARG A 11 -25.65 -13.11 -11.81
C ARG A 11 -24.30 -13.14 -12.52
N ILE A 12 -23.24 -13.45 -11.76
CA ILE A 12 -21.88 -13.54 -12.30
C ILE A 12 -21.77 -14.82 -13.14
N THR A 13 -21.49 -14.64 -14.42
CA THR A 13 -21.36 -15.70 -15.43
C THR A 13 -20.05 -16.48 -15.26
N LEU A 14 -19.96 -17.66 -15.90
CA LEU A 14 -18.74 -18.49 -15.86
C LEU A 14 -17.53 -17.75 -16.46
N HIS A 15 -17.74 -17.04 -17.57
CA HIS A 15 -16.71 -16.24 -18.22
C HIS A 15 -16.13 -15.16 -17.29
N GLU A 16 -17.00 -14.43 -16.57
CA GLU A 16 -16.54 -13.45 -15.57
C GLU A 16 -15.75 -14.12 -14.45
N ARG A 17 -16.15 -15.32 -13.99
CA ARG A 17 -15.38 -16.06 -12.96
C ARG A 17 -14.02 -16.52 -13.47
N LEU A 18 -13.90 -16.91 -14.73
CA LEU A 18 -12.62 -17.29 -15.36
C LEU A 18 -11.68 -16.08 -15.43
N VAL A 19 -12.17 -14.94 -15.92
CA VAL A 19 -11.38 -13.69 -15.96
C VAL A 19 -10.93 -13.28 -14.55
N MET A 20 -11.82 -13.42 -13.57
CA MET A 20 -11.50 -13.14 -12.17
C MET A 20 -10.47 -14.12 -11.59
N GLN A 21 -10.54 -15.41 -11.93
CA GLN A 21 -9.59 -16.42 -11.50
C GLN A 21 -8.18 -16.10 -12.02
N GLU A 22 -8.09 -15.78 -13.32
CA GLU A 22 -6.85 -15.39 -14.01
C GLU A 22 -6.24 -14.15 -13.34
N ALA A 23 -7.04 -13.09 -13.15
CA ALA A 23 -6.60 -11.84 -12.54
C ALA A 23 -6.12 -11.99 -11.09
N MET A 24 -6.73 -12.92 -10.33
CA MET A 24 -6.33 -13.22 -8.96
C MET A 24 -5.20 -14.26 -8.86
N ASN A 25 -4.74 -14.80 -10.00
CA ASN A 25 -3.75 -15.87 -10.09
C ASN A 25 -4.10 -17.06 -9.17
N THR A 26 -5.35 -17.53 -9.25
CA THR A 26 -5.87 -18.64 -8.43
C THR A 26 -6.17 -19.86 -9.28
N PHE A 27 -6.07 -21.06 -8.70
CA PHE A 27 -6.33 -22.33 -9.41
C PHE A 27 -7.79 -22.80 -9.34
N THR A 28 -8.64 -22.15 -8.53
CA THR A 28 -10.01 -22.61 -8.28
C THR A 28 -11.03 -21.53 -8.61
N LEU A 29 -12.07 -21.89 -9.39
CA LEU A 29 -13.23 -21.02 -9.68
C LEU A 29 -14.16 -20.86 -8.47
N GLN A 30 -14.15 -21.83 -7.57
CA GLN A 30 -15.04 -21.86 -6.41
C GLN A 30 -14.61 -20.79 -5.40
N GLY A 31 -15.50 -19.84 -5.12
CA GLY A 31 -15.24 -18.80 -4.12
C GLY A 31 -14.47 -17.58 -4.63
N VAL A 32 -14.11 -17.50 -5.92
CA VAL A 32 -13.42 -16.34 -6.53
C VAL A 32 -14.17 -15.02 -6.32
N VAL A 33 -15.50 -15.05 -6.41
CA VAL A 33 -16.34 -13.86 -6.14
C VAL A 33 -16.19 -13.39 -4.70
N ARG A 34 -16.16 -14.33 -3.74
CA ARG A 34 -15.97 -14.02 -2.32
C ARG A 34 -14.57 -13.46 -2.08
N LEU A 35 -13.56 -14.04 -2.75
CA LEU A 35 -12.18 -13.57 -2.70
C LEU A 35 -12.07 -12.11 -3.15
N ILE A 36 -12.58 -11.77 -4.33
CA ILE A 36 -12.55 -10.39 -4.84
C ILE A 36 -13.31 -9.43 -3.93
N LYS A 37 -14.46 -9.83 -3.40
CA LYS A 37 -15.20 -9.00 -2.44
C LYS A 37 -14.35 -8.73 -1.19
N SER A 38 -13.66 -9.73 -0.66
CA SER A 38 -12.74 -9.57 0.47
C SER A 38 -11.55 -8.66 0.13
N VAL A 39 -10.98 -8.78 -1.07
CA VAL A 39 -9.90 -7.90 -1.55
C VAL A 39 -10.36 -6.46 -1.61
N LEU A 40 -11.51 -6.19 -2.23
CA LEU A 40 -12.05 -4.83 -2.34
C LEU A 40 -12.31 -4.21 -0.99
N ILE A 41 -12.95 -4.95 -0.07
CA ILE A 41 -13.21 -4.46 1.28
C ILE A 41 -11.89 -4.16 1.99
N PHE A 42 -10.88 -5.03 1.87
CA PHE A 42 -9.57 -4.81 2.45
C PHE A 42 -8.89 -3.56 1.89
N THR A 43 -8.88 -3.38 0.57
CA THR A 43 -8.34 -2.20 -0.11
C THR A 43 -9.01 -0.92 0.39
N PHE A 44 -10.34 -0.85 0.35
CA PHE A 44 -11.06 0.34 0.82
C PHE A 44 -10.80 0.65 2.29
N VAL A 45 -10.69 -0.36 3.16
CA VAL A 45 -10.38 -0.16 4.58
C VAL A 45 -8.96 0.39 4.75
N VAL A 46 -7.97 -0.21 4.11
CA VAL A 46 -6.57 0.21 4.20
C VAL A 46 -6.38 1.62 3.65
N GLU A 47 -6.94 1.90 2.47
CA GLU A 47 -6.89 3.23 1.85
C GLU A 47 -7.63 4.28 2.68
N SER A 48 -8.78 3.94 3.28
CA SER A 48 -9.49 4.88 4.15
C SER A 48 -8.69 5.19 5.41
N CYS A 49 -8.09 4.18 6.04
CA CYS A 49 -7.22 4.38 7.20
C CYS A 49 -6.01 5.25 6.85
N GLY A 50 -5.34 4.96 5.74
CA GLY A 50 -4.22 5.75 5.23
C GLY A 50 -4.62 7.20 4.91
N ALA A 51 -5.76 7.38 4.25
CA ALA A 51 -6.30 8.69 3.92
C ALA A 51 -6.62 9.51 5.18
N ILE A 52 -7.20 8.90 6.23
CA ILE A 52 -7.48 9.57 7.50
C ILE A 52 -6.18 10.03 8.15
N LEU A 53 -5.20 9.12 8.29
CA LEU A 53 -3.90 9.45 8.89
C LEU A 53 -3.19 10.58 8.15
N LEU A 54 -3.11 10.50 6.81
CA LEU A 54 -2.52 11.55 6.00
C LEU A 54 -3.29 12.87 6.08
N SER A 55 -4.62 12.81 6.13
CA SER A 55 -5.46 14.00 6.27
C SER A 55 -5.19 14.75 7.57
N THR A 56 -4.86 14.06 8.67
CA THR A 56 -4.48 14.73 9.93
C THR A 56 -3.29 15.67 9.76
N GLN A 57 -2.40 15.38 8.82
CA GLN A 57 -1.19 16.16 8.55
C GLN A 57 -1.39 17.18 7.42
N PHE A 58 -2.18 16.85 6.40
CA PHE A 58 -2.41 17.75 5.26
C PHE A 58 -3.49 18.81 5.50
N VAL A 59 -4.48 18.55 6.34
CA VAL A 59 -5.55 19.53 6.65
C VAL A 59 -5.02 20.81 7.28
N PRO A 60 -4.11 20.77 8.28
CA PRO A 60 -3.51 21.99 8.84
C PRO A 60 -2.74 22.85 7.83
N VAL A 61 -2.19 22.23 6.77
CA VAL A 61 -1.32 22.89 5.79
C VAL A 61 -2.10 23.44 4.60
N TYR A 62 -3.06 22.67 4.07
CA TYR A 62 -3.77 23.00 2.83
C TYR A 62 -5.23 23.41 3.04
N GLY A 63 -5.70 23.39 4.28
CA GLY A 63 -7.11 23.60 4.63
C GLY A 63 -7.93 22.31 4.55
N PHE A 64 -9.15 22.35 5.09
CA PHE A 64 -9.97 21.15 5.32
C PHE A 64 -10.26 20.34 4.05
N LEU A 65 -10.91 20.95 3.05
CA LEU A 65 -11.31 20.25 1.82
C LEU A 65 -10.10 19.74 1.01
N LYS A 66 -9.09 20.61 0.84
CA LYS A 66 -7.90 20.28 0.05
C LYS A 66 -7.01 19.26 0.77
N GLY A 67 -6.87 19.37 2.09
CA GLY A 67 -6.09 18.43 2.89
C GLY A 67 -6.68 17.01 2.87
N ILE A 68 -8.01 16.88 2.96
CA ILE A 68 -8.69 15.57 2.81
C ILE A 68 -8.46 14.99 1.42
N TYR A 69 -8.60 15.81 0.38
CA TYR A 69 -8.34 15.38 -0.99
C TYR A 69 -6.89 14.90 -1.18
N TYR A 70 -5.92 15.61 -0.60
CA TYR A 70 -4.50 15.23 -0.63
C TYR A 70 -4.26 13.92 0.11
N GLY A 71 -4.85 13.74 1.29
CA GLY A 71 -4.76 12.50 2.05
C GLY A 71 -5.31 11.30 1.29
N LEU A 72 -6.50 11.45 0.70
CA LEU A 72 -7.13 10.40 -0.10
C LEU A 72 -6.29 10.05 -1.34
N PHE A 73 -5.87 11.06 -2.11
CA PHE A 73 -5.09 10.84 -3.32
C PHE A 73 -3.77 10.09 -3.05
N HIS A 74 -3.00 10.58 -2.07
CA HIS A 74 -1.72 9.94 -1.74
C HIS A 74 -1.91 8.56 -1.12
N SER A 75 -3.00 8.31 -0.39
CA SER A 75 -3.27 6.99 0.15
C SER A 75 -3.54 5.95 -0.93
N VAL A 76 -4.38 6.29 -1.92
CA VAL A 76 -4.67 5.40 -3.05
C VAL A 76 -3.43 5.21 -3.92
N SER A 77 -2.71 6.29 -4.23
CA SER A 77 -1.47 6.24 -5.01
C SER A 77 -0.40 5.36 -4.35
N ALA A 78 -0.20 5.50 -3.03
CA ALA A 78 0.75 4.71 -2.27
C ALA A 78 0.34 3.23 -2.19
N PHE A 79 -0.92 2.93 -1.88
CA PHE A 79 -1.40 1.54 -1.81
C PHE A 79 -1.31 0.82 -3.17
N CYS A 80 -1.61 1.52 -4.26
CA CYS A 80 -1.46 0.99 -5.61
C CYS A 80 -0.02 1.01 -6.14
N ASN A 81 0.96 1.48 -5.37
CA ASN A 81 2.35 1.66 -5.80
C ASN A 81 2.48 2.50 -7.08
N ALA A 82 1.60 3.47 -7.28
CA ALA A 82 1.55 4.27 -8.50
C ALA A 82 2.66 5.33 -8.58
N GLY A 83 3.12 5.83 -7.42
CA GLY A 83 4.20 6.81 -7.33
C GLY A 83 3.81 8.24 -7.74
N PHE A 84 2.52 8.52 -7.94
CA PHE A 84 2.03 9.86 -8.26
C PHE A 84 1.80 10.70 -7.00
N ASP A 85 2.17 11.98 -7.06
CA ASP A 85 1.87 12.99 -6.04
C ASP A 85 1.20 14.22 -6.65
N ILE A 86 0.50 14.98 -5.79
CA ILE A 86 -0.14 16.25 -6.16
C ILE A 86 0.38 17.43 -5.31
N ILE A 87 1.54 17.25 -4.66
CA ILE A 87 2.24 18.30 -3.92
C ILE A 87 2.87 19.29 -4.90
N GLY A 88 3.31 18.79 -6.07
CA GLY A 88 3.75 19.59 -7.21
C GLY A 88 5.22 20.05 -7.11
N ASN A 89 5.62 20.89 -8.06
CA ASN A 89 6.99 21.45 -8.16
C ASN A 89 8.11 20.40 -8.23
N PHE A 90 7.82 19.17 -8.66
CA PHE A 90 8.78 18.04 -8.68
C PHE A 90 9.42 17.74 -7.31
N ARG A 91 8.75 18.14 -6.21
CA ARG A 91 9.23 17.92 -4.85
C ARG A 91 8.71 16.61 -4.26
N SER A 92 7.55 16.14 -4.70
CA SER A 92 6.89 14.97 -4.13
C SER A 92 6.85 15.06 -2.59
N LEU A 93 7.20 13.98 -1.89
CA LEU A 93 7.21 13.91 -0.43
C LEU A 93 8.41 14.57 0.25
N THR A 94 9.37 15.14 -0.50
CA THR A 94 10.57 15.78 0.10
C THR A 94 10.27 16.87 1.14
N PRO A 95 9.21 17.70 1.03
CA PRO A 95 8.88 18.69 2.07
C PRO A 95 8.43 18.06 3.40
N TYR A 96 8.10 16.76 3.39
CA TYR A 96 7.56 16.02 4.52
C TYR A 96 8.56 14.98 5.06
N ALA A 97 9.84 15.06 4.68
CA ALA A 97 10.86 14.10 5.08
C ALA A 97 10.99 13.95 6.61
N GLU A 98 10.80 15.04 7.37
CA GLU A 98 10.83 15.01 8.84
C GLU A 98 9.48 14.63 9.48
N ASN A 99 8.41 14.54 8.70
CA ASN A 99 7.10 14.15 9.22
C ASN A 99 6.98 12.61 9.23
N SER A 100 7.32 12.01 10.38
CA SER A 100 7.28 10.56 10.56
C SER A 100 5.89 9.97 10.30
N VAL A 101 4.80 10.71 10.58
CA VAL A 101 3.43 10.23 10.34
C VAL A 101 3.21 10.02 8.84
N ILE A 102 3.58 10.99 8.00
CA ILE A 102 3.42 10.88 6.55
C ILE A 102 4.31 9.76 5.99
N ILE A 103 5.59 9.76 6.35
CA ILE A 103 6.57 8.80 5.82
C ILE A 103 6.20 7.36 6.22
N ILE A 104 5.89 7.11 7.49
CA ILE A 104 5.50 5.78 7.97
C ILE A 104 4.18 5.34 7.35
N THR A 105 3.20 6.24 7.21
CA THR A 105 1.91 5.90 6.59
C THR A 105 2.10 5.49 5.14
N ILE A 106 2.83 6.28 4.35
CA ILE A 106 3.05 5.98 2.92
C ILE A 106 3.90 4.72 2.75
N ALA A 107 4.98 4.56 3.52
CA ALA A 107 5.80 3.36 3.48
C ALA A 107 4.97 2.10 3.85
N SER A 108 4.13 2.21 4.88
CA SER A 108 3.24 1.11 5.27
C SER A 108 2.24 0.78 4.17
N LEU A 109 1.62 1.78 3.53
CA LEU A 109 0.67 1.56 2.43
C LEU A 109 1.33 0.86 1.23
N ILE A 110 2.53 1.29 0.85
CA ILE A 110 3.33 0.67 -0.23
C ILE A 110 3.63 -0.79 0.09
N VAL A 111 4.08 -1.09 1.31
CA VAL A 111 4.38 -2.47 1.74
C VAL A 111 3.11 -3.31 1.79
N ILE A 112 2.04 -2.78 2.39
CA ILE A 112 0.74 -3.47 2.51
C ILE A 112 0.18 -3.78 1.11
N GLY A 113 0.22 -2.83 0.19
CA GLY A 113 -0.23 -2.99 -1.19
C GLY A 113 0.66 -3.94 -2.00
N GLY A 114 1.98 -3.87 -1.80
CA GLY A 114 2.98 -4.66 -2.53
C GLY A 114 3.05 -6.14 -2.16
N LEU A 115 2.72 -6.52 -0.91
CA LEU A 115 2.75 -7.92 -0.46
C LEU A 115 1.73 -8.82 -1.16
N GLY A 116 0.66 -8.22 -1.70
CA GLY A 116 -0.42 -8.95 -2.38
C GLY A 116 -1.40 -9.65 -1.42
N PHE A 117 -2.63 -9.85 -1.89
CA PHE A 117 -3.73 -10.32 -1.04
C PHE A 117 -3.54 -11.76 -0.53
N SER A 118 -2.86 -12.64 -1.28
CA SER A 118 -2.63 -14.03 -0.86
C SER A 118 -1.84 -14.11 0.45
N VAL A 119 -0.82 -13.27 0.59
CA VAL A 119 0.01 -13.17 1.80
C VAL A 119 -0.83 -12.65 2.97
N TRP A 120 -1.62 -11.59 2.75
CA TRP A 120 -2.53 -11.05 3.76
C TRP A 120 -3.55 -12.09 4.25
N LYS A 121 -4.14 -12.86 3.34
CA LYS A 121 -5.10 -13.92 3.69
C LYS A 121 -4.47 -14.94 4.62
N GLU A 122 -3.25 -15.41 4.33
CA GLU A 122 -2.53 -16.34 5.21
C GLU A 122 -2.15 -15.68 6.54
N LEU A 123 -1.70 -14.42 6.51
CA LEU A 123 -1.34 -13.67 7.72
C LEU A 123 -2.52 -13.50 8.69
N PHE A 124 -3.73 -13.24 8.17
CA PHE A 124 -4.95 -13.17 8.96
C PHE A 124 -5.32 -14.52 9.61
N HIS A 125 -5.05 -15.64 8.94
CA HIS A 125 -5.32 -16.99 9.46
C HIS A 125 -4.16 -17.58 10.27
N TYR A 126 -2.99 -16.94 10.26
CA TYR A 126 -1.78 -17.41 10.91
C TYR A 126 -1.95 -17.65 12.42
N ARG A 127 -2.73 -16.80 13.12
CA ARG A 127 -3.01 -17.00 14.55
C ARG A 127 -3.66 -18.36 14.85
N LYS A 128 -4.41 -18.92 13.90
CA LYS A 128 -5.12 -20.18 14.04
C LYS A 128 -4.32 -21.37 13.51
N GLU A 129 -3.69 -21.22 12.34
CA GLU A 129 -3.03 -22.33 11.65
C GLU A 129 -1.52 -22.45 11.95
N ARG A 130 -0.90 -21.36 12.43
CA ARG A 130 0.55 -21.25 12.75
C ARG A 130 1.48 -21.77 11.64
N LYS A 131 1.00 -21.78 10.39
CA LYS A 131 1.73 -22.21 9.20
C LYS A 131 1.57 -21.14 8.12
N LEU A 132 2.69 -20.78 7.50
CA LEU A 132 2.74 -19.96 6.29
C LEU A 132 3.16 -20.85 5.13
N SER A 133 2.61 -20.61 3.94
CA SER A 133 3.09 -21.27 2.73
C SER A 133 4.52 -20.84 2.41
N LEU A 134 5.23 -21.65 1.63
CA LEU A 134 6.56 -21.31 1.14
C LEU A 134 6.53 -20.00 0.34
N HIS A 135 5.45 -19.78 -0.43
CA HIS A 135 5.24 -18.54 -1.17
C HIS A 135 5.16 -17.32 -0.24
N SER A 136 4.26 -17.33 0.75
CA SER A 136 4.14 -16.22 1.71
C SER A 136 5.43 -15.98 2.50
N LYS A 137 6.09 -17.06 2.94
CA LYS A 137 7.37 -16.95 3.67
C LYS A 137 8.43 -16.30 2.80
N LEU A 138 8.53 -16.71 1.53
CA LEU A 138 9.50 -16.15 0.59
C LEU A 138 9.21 -14.67 0.35
N VAL A 139 7.97 -14.30 0.00
CA VAL A 139 7.58 -12.91 -0.27
C VAL A 139 7.85 -12.00 0.93
N ILE A 140 7.47 -12.41 2.14
CA ILE A 140 7.71 -11.61 3.36
C ILE A 140 9.21 -11.44 3.61
N THR A 141 9.98 -12.53 3.51
CA THR A 141 11.42 -12.51 3.81
C THR A 141 12.18 -11.67 2.78
N THR A 142 11.90 -11.85 1.48
CA THR A 142 12.57 -11.07 0.42
C THR A 142 12.20 -9.60 0.52
N THR A 143 10.93 -9.28 0.75
CA THR A 143 10.48 -7.89 0.93
C THR A 143 11.18 -7.23 2.11
N ALA A 144 11.27 -7.90 3.26
CA ALA A 144 11.97 -7.38 4.42
C ALA A 144 13.46 -7.14 4.13
N ILE A 145 14.15 -8.12 3.52
CA ILE A 145 15.57 -7.99 3.17
C ILE A 145 15.79 -6.82 2.23
N LEU A 146 14.97 -6.65 1.19
CA LEU A 146 15.12 -5.57 0.22
C LEU A 146 14.86 -4.20 0.83
N ILE A 147 13.85 -4.07 1.70
CA ILE A 147 13.53 -2.79 2.36
C ILE A 147 14.66 -2.40 3.32
N PHE A 148 15.02 -3.27 4.27
CA PHE A 148 16.02 -2.93 5.28
C PHE A 148 17.43 -2.89 4.69
N GLY A 149 17.77 -3.82 3.79
CA GLY A 149 19.05 -3.82 3.09
C GLY A 149 19.20 -2.62 2.17
N GLY A 150 18.17 -2.29 1.39
CA GLY A 150 18.15 -1.10 0.55
C GLY A 150 18.25 0.20 1.35
N ALA A 151 17.49 0.32 2.45
CA ALA A 151 17.54 1.47 3.34
C ALA A 151 18.93 1.65 3.97
N LEU A 152 19.55 0.56 4.45
CA LEU A 152 20.90 0.59 5.03
C LEU A 152 21.95 1.03 4.00
N LEU A 153 21.90 0.48 2.79
CA LEU A 153 22.83 0.85 1.72
C LEU A 153 22.66 2.32 1.31
N MET A 154 21.42 2.78 1.15
CA MET A 154 21.13 4.20 0.87
C MET A 154 21.64 5.11 1.98
N PHE A 155 21.43 4.74 3.24
CA PHE A 155 21.92 5.49 4.39
C PHE A 155 23.45 5.60 4.38
N ILE A 156 24.17 4.49 4.19
CA ILE A 156 25.64 4.48 4.17
C ILE A 156 26.19 5.37 3.05
N PHE A 157 25.59 5.32 1.86
CA PHE A 157 26.06 6.10 0.71
C PHE A 157 25.73 7.60 0.83
N GLU A 158 24.58 7.95 1.38
CA GLU A 158 24.11 9.34 1.43
C GLU A 158 24.47 10.08 2.74
N MET A 159 24.95 9.38 3.77
CA MET A 159 25.33 10.01 5.05
C MET A 159 26.43 11.07 4.90
N GLY A 160 27.29 10.95 3.87
CA GLY A 160 28.32 11.94 3.54
C GLY A 160 27.91 13.00 2.50
N ASN A 161 26.72 12.88 1.90
CA ASN A 161 26.29 13.77 0.82
C ASN A 161 25.55 15.01 1.36
N THR A 162 26.20 16.16 1.28
CA THR A 162 25.67 17.46 1.76
C THR A 162 24.46 17.97 0.98
N LYS A 163 24.17 17.40 -0.20
CA LYS A 163 22.99 17.77 -0.99
C LYS A 163 21.71 17.05 -0.55
N THR A 164 21.81 16.06 0.35
CA THR A 164 20.70 15.18 0.74
C THR A 164 20.67 14.99 2.27
N ILE A 165 21.01 13.80 2.78
CA ILE A 165 20.76 13.35 4.15
C ILE A 165 21.82 13.88 5.13
N ALA A 166 23.03 14.26 4.66
CA ALA A 166 24.10 14.63 5.58
C ALA A 166 23.77 15.83 6.49
N ASN A 167 22.98 16.78 5.98
CA ASN A 167 22.58 18.00 6.71
C ASN A 167 21.27 17.88 7.50
N MET A 168 20.59 16.73 7.47
CA MET A 168 19.35 16.53 8.23
C MET A 168 19.62 16.32 9.72
N PRO A 169 18.70 16.69 10.63
CA PRO A 169 18.80 16.34 12.06
C PRO A 169 18.83 14.83 12.24
N VAL A 170 19.45 14.32 13.32
CA VAL A 170 19.58 12.86 13.58
C VAL A 170 18.22 12.13 13.57
N GLY A 171 17.12 12.80 13.97
CA GLY A 171 15.77 12.23 13.92
C GLY A 171 15.12 12.22 12.52
N GLY A 172 15.67 12.96 11.56
CA GLY A 172 15.25 12.96 10.15
C GLY A 172 16.20 12.22 9.21
N LYS A 173 17.31 11.65 9.74
CA LYS A 173 18.25 10.82 9.00
C LYS A 173 17.82 9.35 8.98
#